data_AF-A0A1W5DB87-F1
#
_entry.id   AF-A0A1W5DB87-F1
#
_cell.length_a   1.000
_cell.length_b   1.000
_cell.length_c   1.000
_cell.angle_alpha   90.00
_cell.angle_beta   90.00
_cell.angle_gamma   90.00
#
_symmetry.space_group_name_H-M   'P 1'
#
loop_
_entity.id
_entity.type
_entity.pdbx_description
1 polymer ?
#
loop_
_entity_poly.entity_id
_entity_poly.type
_entity_poly.pdbx_seq_one_letter_code
_entity_poly.pdbx_strand_id
1 'polypeptide(L)'
;MTVPTTCCGRSGEGCVCASQAKCSCGKQSALNCTCEKATTENTVAGPRCSCRARPAGECNCDRAKTENTKVTGSTCVCGSRPANACTCEKATDGGLLPTETDFTTKAAGA
;
A
#
# COMPACT_ATOMS: atom_id res chain seq x y z
N MET A 1 18.88 3.70 -1.44
CA MET A 1 17.42 3.73 -1.68
C MET A 1 16.73 3.36 -0.37
N THR A 2 15.93 4.26 0.19
CA THR A 2 15.12 3.97 1.38
C THR A 2 13.98 3.04 0.96
N VAL A 3 14.00 1.79 1.42
CA VAL A 3 12.88 0.87 1.22
C VAL A 3 11.72 1.39 2.07
N PRO A 4 10.55 1.71 1.49
CA PRO A 4 9.40 2.14 2.27
C PRO A 4 9.10 1.10 3.36
N THR A 5 8.87 1.51 4.60
CA THR A 5 8.54 0.59 5.72
C THR A 5 7.25 -0.21 5.46
N THR A 6 6.45 0.25 4.51
CA THR A 6 5.23 -0.37 3.99
C THR A 6 5.50 -1.47 2.95
N CYS A 7 6.74 -1.60 2.46
CA CYS A 7 7.11 -2.59 1.46
C CYS A 7 7.38 -3.97 2.06
N CYS A 8 6.93 -4.97 1.31
CA CYS A 8 6.89 -6.34 1.76
C CYS A 8 8.05 -7.14 1.15
N GLY A 9 8.83 -7.75 2.04
CA GLY A 9 10.18 -8.23 1.74
C GLY A 9 11.22 -7.13 1.95
N ARG A 10 11.62 -6.88 3.21
CA ARG A 10 12.65 -5.88 3.61
C ARG A 10 14.08 -6.30 3.19
N SER A 11 14.25 -6.89 2.01
CA SER A 11 15.51 -7.51 1.56
C SER A 11 16.43 -6.54 0.81
N GLY A 12 16.08 -5.25 0.70
CA GLY A 12 16.89 -4.25 -0.01
C GLY A 12 16.73 -4.24 -1.53
N GLU A 13 16.10 -5.26 -2.13
CA GLU A 13 15.83 -5.38 -3.58
C GLU A 13 14.54 -4.69 -4.05
N GLY A 14 13.87 -3.94 -3.18
CA GLY A 14 12.62 -3.24 -3.48
C GLY A 14 11.36 -4.04 -3.14
N CYS A 15 10.21 -3.47 -3.49
CA CYS A 15 8.91 -4.02 -3.10
C CYS A 15 8.53 -5.20 -4.01
N VAL A 16 8.84 -6.43 -3.61
CA VAL A 16 8.56 -7.66 -4.39
C VAL A 16 7.09 -7.74 -4.82
N CYS A 17 6.17 -7.40 -3.92
CA CYS A 17 4.74 -7.40 -4.24
C CYS A 17 4.33 -6.29 -5.23
N ALA A 18 5.09 -5.19 -5.34
CA ALA A 18 4.80 -4.13 -6.32
C ALA A 18 5.37 -4.47 -7.70
N SER A 19 6.53 -5.12 -7.77
CA SER A 19 7.10 -5.57 -9.06
C SER A 19 6.27 -6.66 -9.72
N GLN A 20 5.56 -7.47 -8.93
CA GLN A 20 4.62 -8.48 -9.43
C GLN A 20 3.26 -7.91 -9.84
N ALA A 21 2.86 -6.76 -9.29
CA ALA A 21 1.53 -6.23 -9.48
C ALA A 21 1.34 -5.72 -10.92
N LYS A 22 0.29 -6.18 -11.59
CA LYS A 22 -0.03 -5.80 -12.98
C LYS A 22 -1.34 -5.03 -13.08
N CYS A 23 -1.53 -4.31 -14.17
CA CYS A 23 -2.86 -3.81 -14.56
C CYS A 23 -3.86 -4.97 -14.67
N SER A 24 -5.16 -4.70 -14.54
CA SER A 24 -6.18 -5.76 -14.62
C SER A 24 -6.22 -6.38 -16.00
N CYS A 25 -5.84 -5.61 -17.02
CA CYS A 25 -5.62 -6.09 -18.37
C CYS A 25 -4.34 -6.95 -18.54
N GLY A 26 -3.50 -7.11 -17.51
CA GLY A 26 -2.33 -8.00 -17.47
C GLY A 26 -1.12 -7.58 -18.31
N LYS A 27 -1.25 -6.56 -19.16
CA LYS A 27 -0.23 -6.17 -20.15
C LYS A 27 0.93 -5.36 -19.58
N GLN A 28 0.68 -4.57 -18.53
CA GLN A 28 1.67 -3.65 -17.95
C GLN A 28 1.69 -3.76 -16.43
N SER A 29 2.76 -3.25 -15.85
CA SER A 29 2.87 -3.07 -14.40
C SER A 29 1.76 -2.15 -13.91
N ALA A 30 1.23 -2.44 -12.73
CA ALA A 30 0.24 -1.60 -12.08
C ALA A 30 0.74 -0.14 -11.97
N LEU A 31 -0.19 0.81 -12.00
CA LEU A 31 0.07 2.26 -12.11
C LEU A 31 0.67 2.76 -13.44
N ASN A 32 0.95 1.86 -14.40
CA ASN A 32 1.51 2.20 -15.70
C ASN A 32 0.69 1.59 -16.85
N CYS A 33 -0.62 1.51 -16.65
CA CYS A 33 -1.56 0.93 -17.59
C CYS A 33 -1.79 1.84 -18.80
N THR A 34 -1.97 1.22 -19.97
CA THR A 34 -2.34 1.87 -21.25
C THR A 34 -3.61 1.27 -21.84
N CYS A 35 -4.27 0.38 -21.10
CA CYS A 35 -5.58 -0.16 -21.46
C CYS A 35 -6.72 0.77 -21.02
N GLU A 36 -7.96 0.45 -21.38
CA GLU A 36 -9.16 1.27 -21.10
C GLU A 36 -9.35 1.60 -19.61
N LYS A 37 -8.84 0.75 -18.71
CA LYS A 37 -8.88 0.97 -17.26
C LYS A 37 -7.76 1.86 -16.74
N ALA A 38 -6.88 2.39 -17.58
CA ALA A 38 -5.73 3.20 -17.19
C ALA A 38 -6.12 4.46 -16.41
N THR A 39 -7.19 5.14 -16.81
CA THR A 39 -7.66 6.36 -16.14
C THR A 39 -8.05 6.10 -14.69
N THR A 40 -8.50 4.88 -14.35
CA THR A 40 -8.82 4.48 -12.98
C THR A 40 -7.62 3.83 -12.30
N GLU A 41 -6.95 2.88 -12.95
CA GLU A 41 -5.90 2.07 -12.33
C GLU A 41 -4.56 2.79 -12.17
N ASN A 42 -4.29 3.82 -12.96
CA ASN A 42 -3.10 4.67 -12.78
C ASN A 42 -3.28 5.73 -11.70
N THR A 43 -4.49 5.87 -11.17
CA THR A 43 -4.75 6.81 -10.08
C THR A 43 -4.55 6.13 -8.73
N VAL A 44 -3.90 6.87 -7.84
CA VAL A 44 -3.63 6.45 -6.46
C VAL A 44 -4.71 7.09 -5.60
N ALA A 45 -5.81 6.36 -5.44
CA ALA A 45 -6.93 6.74 -4.59
C ALA A 45 -7.52 5.52 -3.87
N GLY A 46 -7.93 5.72 -2.62
CA GLY A 46 -8.66 4.76 -1.81
C GLY A 46 -7.77 3.71 -1.13
N PRO A 47 -8.38 2.71 -0.49
CA PRO A 47 -7.66 1.62 0.16
C PRO A 47 -6.92 0.76 -0.86
N ARG A 48 -5.66 0.42 -0.57
CA ARG A 48 -4.80 -0.32 -1.49
C ARG A 48 -4.27 -1.61 -0.87
N CYS A 49 -3.84 -2.52 -1.75
CA CYS A 49 -2.97 -3.62 -1.38
C CYS A 49 -1.72 -3.07 -0.67
N SER A 50 -1.04 -3.90 0.09
CA SER A 50 0.13 -3.49 0.86
C SER A 50 1.27 -3.08 -0.07
N CYS A 51 1.31 -3.59 -1.30
CA CYS A 51 2.21 -3.12 -2.36
C CYS A 51 1.85 -1.73 -2.92
N ARG A 52 0.72 -1.15 -2.51
CA ARG A 52 0.13 0.12 -2.95
C ARG A 52 -0.11 0.25 -4.46
N ALA A 53 0.11 -0.81 -5.23
CA ALA A 53 -0.03 -0.77 -6.67
C ALA A 53 -1.48 -1.01 -7.13
N ARG A 54 -2.28 -1.77 -6.36
CA ARG A 54 -3.64 -2.19 -6.68
C ARG A 54 -4.65 -1.79 -5.60
N PRO A 55 -5.94 -1.62 -5.93
CA PRO A 55 -7.00 -1.47 -4.94
C PRO A 55 -7.04 -2.65 -3.95
N ALA A 56 -7.38 -2.39 -2.69
CA ALA A 56 -7.54 -3.45 -1.70
C ALA A 56 -8.65 -4.42 -2.13
N GLY A 57 -8.43 -5.73 -1.96
CA GLY A 57 -9.35 -6.75 -2.46
C GLY A 57 -9.11 -7.18 -3.92
N GLU A 58 -8.32 -6.42 -4.68
CA GLU A 58 -7.98 -6.69 -6.08
C GLU A 58 -6.48 -6.83 -6.33
N CYS A 59 -5.77 -7.36 -5.32
CA CYS A 59 -4.35 -7.65 -5.43
C CYS A 59 -4.13 -8.81 -6.40
N ASN A 60 -3.08 -8.74 -7.22
CA ASN A 60 -2.69 -9.80 -8.16
C ASN A 60 -1.22 -10.20 -8.04
N CYS A 61 -0.56 -9.82 -6.95
CA CYS A 61 0.77 -10.31 -6.57
C CYS A 61 0.66 -11.59 -5.74
N ASP A 62 1.78 -12.17 -5.32
CA ASP A 62 1.82 -13.45 -4.56
C ASP A 62 0.97 -13.45 -3.29
N ARG A 63 0.69 -12.26 -2.74
CA ARG A 63 -0.15 -12.11 -1.55
C ARG A 63 -1.62 -11.90 -1.82
N ALA A 64 -2.05 -11.94 -3.07
CA ALA A 64 -3.45 -11.84 -3.46
C ALA A 64 -4.35 -12.79 -2.66
N LYS A 65 -3.89 -14.03 -2.43
CA LYS A 65 -4.64 -15.03 -1.66
C LYS A 65 -4.92 -14.60 -0.21
N THR A 66 -4.07 -13.76 0.37
CA THR A 66 -4.21 -13.27 1.75
C THR A 66 -4.81 -11.87 1.81
N GLU A 67 -4.51 -11.03 0.83
CA GLU A 67 -4.97 -9.63 0.82
C GLU A 67 -6.36 -9.46 0.17
N ASN A 68 -6.81 -10.42 -0.63
CA ASN A 68 -8.15 -10.39 -1.24
C ASN A 68 -9.19 -11.14 -0.40
N THR A 69 -8.79 -11.82 0.67
CA THR A 69 -9.76 -12.42 1.58
C THR A 69 -10.51 -11.34 2.33
N LYS A 70 -11.83 -11.50 2.44
CA LYS A 70 -12.67 -10.60 3.21
C LYS A 70 -12.18 -10.56 4.66
N VAL A 71 -11.95 -9.36 5.17
CA VAL A 71 -11.60 -9.15 6.57
C VAL A 71 -12.81 -9.50 7.44
N THR A 72 -12.59 -10.28 8.50
CA THR A 72 -13.59 -10.61 9.51
C THR A 72 -13.24 -9.90 10.83
N GLY A 73 -14.25 -9.43 11.57
CA GLY A 73 -14.06 -8.70 12.83
C GLY A 73 -13.87 -7.20 12.64
N SER A 74 -13.26 -6.53 13.64
CA SER A 74 -13.03 -5.09 13.62
C SER A 74 -12.08 -4.68 12.51
N THR A 75 -12.54 -3.83 11.61
CA THR A 75 -11.76 -3.30 10.50
C THR A 75 -11.15 -1.94 10.85
N CYS A 76 -10.10 -1.55 10.12
CA CYS A 76 -9.55 -0.20 10.20
C CYS A 76 -10.52 0.83 9.61
N VAL A 77 -10.24 2.12 9.77
CA VAL A 77 -11.15 3.22 9.38
C VAL A 77 -11.59 3.18 7.90
N CYS A 78 -10.76 2.62 7.01
CA CYS A 78 -11.12 2.45 5.60
C CYS A 78 -11.78 1.11 5.25
N GLY A 79 -12.06 0.26 6.24
CA GLY A 79 -12.82 -0.99 6.11
C GLY A 79 -12.09 -2.13 5.39
N SER A 80 -10.92 -1.89 4.80
CA SER A 80 -10.27 -2.85 3.90
C SER A 80 -9.24 -3.76 4.58
N ARG A 81 -8.92 -3.55 5.85
CA ARG A 81 -7.95 -4.33 6.63
C ARG A 81 -8.40 -4.52 8.06
N PRO A 82 -7.83 -5.49 8.80
CA PRO A 82 -8.01 -5.58 10.24
C PRO A 82 -7.62 -4.26 10.93
N ALA A 83 -8.29 -3.93 12.04
CA ALA A 83 -8.07 -2.68 12.78
C ALA A 83 -6.59 -2.43 13.14
N ASN A 84 -5.82 -3.49 13.45
CA ASN A 84 -4.40 -3.43 13.82
C ASN A 84 -3.42 -3.47 12.63
N ALA A 85 -3.93 -3.55 11.39
CA ALA A 85 -3.12 -3.66 10.18
C ALA A 85 -3.52 -2.58 9.16
N CYS A 86 -3.90 -1.40 9.66
CA CYS A 86 -4.35 -0.28 8.84
C CYS A 86 -3.25 0.17 7.87
N THR A 87 -3.56 0.19 6.56
CA THR A 87 -2.67 0.78 5.54
C THR A 87 -3.42 1.77 4.66
N CYS A 88 -4.45 2.42 5.20
CA CYS A 88 -5.26 3.39 4.46
C CYS A 88 -4.37 4.59 4.02
N GLU A 89 -4.60 5.14 2.83
CA GLU A 89 -3.84 6.29 2.30
C GLU A 89 -3.86 7.51 3.23
N LYS A 90 -4.94 7.63 4.01
CA LYS A 90 -5.15 8.68 5.02
C LYS A 90 -5.59 8.02 6.32
N ALA A 91 -4.73 7.17 6.86
CA ALA A 91 -4.87 6.73 8.23
C ALA A 91 -4.86 8.02 9.09
N THR A 92 -5.96 8.35 9.77
CA THR A 92 -6.03 9.53 10.67
C THR A 92 -5.03 9.45 11.82
N ASP A 93 -4.59 8.23 12.11
CA ASP A 93 -3.53 7.80 13.01
C ASP A 93 -2.14 7.79 12.35
N GLY A 94 -1.99 8.24 11.10
CA GLY A 94 -0.69 8.35 10.41
C GLY A 94 0.22 9.47 10.94
N GLY A 95 -0.16 10.12 12.04
CA GLY A 95 0.70 11.00 12.81
C GLY A 95 1.57 10.20 13.78
N LEU A 96 2.62 10.84 14.29
CA LEU A 96 3.45 10.25 15.35
C LEU A 96 2.59 9.94 16.58
N LEU A 97 2.72 8.74 17.13
CA LEU A 97 2.15 8.46 18.43
C LEU A 97 2.82 9.35 19.49
N PRO A 98 2.15 9.68 20.61
CA PRO A 98 2.74 10.48 21.69
C PRO A 98 4.03 9.89 22.27
N THR A 99 4.25 8.59 22.08
CA THR A 99 5.43 7.84 22.54
C THR A 99 6.44 7.58 21.42
N GLU A 100 6.18 8.02 20.20
CA GLU A 100 7.12 7.89 19.09
C GLU A 100 8.03 9.11 19.02
N THR A 101 9.32 8.87 18.77
CA THR A 101 10.31 9.92 18.57
C THR A 101 10.49 10.14 17.07
N ASP A 102 10.30 11.38 16.61
CA ASP A 102 10.56 11.78 15.24
C ASP A 102 12.04 12.12 15.03
N PHE A 103 12.71 11.34 14.21
CA PHE A 103 14.12 11.57 13.85
C PHE A 103 14.28 12.28 12.49
N THR A 104 13.18 12.68 11.84
CA THR A 104 13.17 13.25 10.48
C THR A 104 13.22 14.77 10.44
N THR A 105 13.01 15.44 11.59
CA THR A 105 13.24 16.87 11.72
C THR A 105 14.74 17.15 11.78
N LYS A 106 15.33 17.50 10.63
CA LYS A 106 16.62 18.19 10.59
C LYS A 106 16.49 19.44 11.47
N ALA A 107 17.37 19.60 12.45
CA ALA A 107 17.41 20.76 13.32
C ALA A 107 17.28 22.06 12.49
N ALA A 108 16.19 22.79 12.69
CA ALA A 108 16.16 24.19 12.35
C ALA A 108 17.03 24.90 13.41
N GLY A 109 18.25 25.29 13.02
CA GLY A 109 19.05 26.25 13.76
C GLY A 109 20.31 25.68 14.43
N ALA A 110 21.44 25.87 13.77
CA ALA A 110 22.60 26.58 14.31
C ALA A 110 23.36 27.20 13.13
#